data_AF-A0A920SNQ8-F1
#
_entry.id   AF-A0A920SNQ8-F1
#
_cell.length_a   1.000
_cell.length_b   1.000
_cell.length_c   1.000
_cell.angle_alpha   90.00
_cell.angle_beta   90.00
_cell.angle_gamma   90.00
#
_symmetry.space_group_name_H-M   'P 1'
#
loop_
_entity.id
_entity.type
_entity.pdbx_description
1 polymer ?
#
loop_
_entity_poly.entity_id
_entity_poly.type
_entity_poly.pdbx_seq_one_letter_code
_entity_poly.pdbx_strand_id
1 'polypeptide(L)'
;MTIGRGQRLTAEVSLTNGEETRVFVDLFRMAENEDDPPRPILSTDSVPGTFEHEPWRGGDFLLRLQPELLRGGTYTVTLQLEAQLAFPVEGYGVRSIQSVFGADRDAGRRSHDGVDIFARRGTR
;
A
#
# COMPACT_ATOMS: atom_id res chain seq x y z
N MET A 1 9.38 -5.42 -0.86
CA MET A 1 8.27 -4.92 -1.69
C MET A 1 8.44 -3.42 -1.88
N THR A 2 8.06 -2.87 -3.03
CA THR A 2 8.10 -1.42 -3.26
C THR A 2 6.70 -0.84 -3.05
N ILE A 3 6.59 0.19 -2.22
CA ILE A 3 5.34 0.94 -2.02
C ILE A 3 5.57 2.34 -2.55
N GLY A 4 4.80 2.75 -3.55
CA GLY A 4 4.86 4.10 -4.11
C GLY A 4 4.23 5.14 -3.20
N ARG A 5 4.66 6.41 -3.37
CA ARG A 5 3.92 7.54 -2.78
C ARG A 5 2.51 7.56 -3.36
N GLY A 6 1.50 7.74 -2.51
CA GLY A 6 0.11 7.70 -2.97
C GLY A 6 -0.54 6.33 -2.84
N GLN A 7 0.20 5.31 -2.41
CA GLN A 7 -0.29 3.95 -2.23
C GLN A 7 -0.41 3.60 -0.75
N ARG A 8 -1.33 2.70 -0.44
CA ARG A 8 -1.50 2.05 0.86
C ARG A 8 -1.19 0.57 0.72
N LEU A 9 -0.38 0.05 1.63
CA LEU A 9 -0.25 -1.39 1.85
C LEU A 9 -1.27 -1.81 2.90
N THR A 10 -2.08 -2.82 2.58
CA THR A 10 -2.86 -3.58 3.56
C THR A 10 -2.31 -4.99 3.60
N ALA A 11 -2.01 -5.48 4.79
CA ALA A 11 -1.49 -6.81 5.02
C ALA A 11 -2.35 -7.52 6.04
N GLU A 12 -2.97 -8.61 5.58
CA GLU A 12 -3.85 -9.45 6.37
C GLU A 12 -3.17 -10.79 6.59
N VAL A 13 -3.12 -11.21 7.86
CA VAL A 13 -2.55 -12.51 8.22
C VAL A 13 -3.60 -13.30 8.98
N SER A 14 -3.90 -14.48 8.46
CA SER A 14 -4.88 -15.41 9.01
C SER A 14 -4.22 -16.73 9.36
N LEU A 15 -4.61 -17.29 10.51
CA LEU A 15 -4.22 -18.63 10.93
C LEU A 15 -5.25 -19.63 10.40
N THR A 16 -4.80 -20.83 10.06
CA THR A 16 -5.72 -21.92 9.71
C THR A 16 -6.51 -22.34 10.96
N ASN A 17 -7.81 -22.60 10.80
CA ASN A 17 -8.70 -22.95 11.92
C ASN A 17 -8.14 -24.12 12.76
N GLY A 18 -8.09 -23.93 14.08
CA GLY A 18 -7.63 -24.94 15.05
C GLY A 18 -6.16 -24.79 15.47
N GLU A 19 -5.39 -23.89 14.85
CA GLU A 19 -4.01 -23.61 15.24
C GLU A 19 -3.94 -22.59 16.39
N GLU A 20 -3.45 -23.01 17.57
CA GLU A 20 -3.11 -22.12 18.69
C GLU A 20 -1.66 -21.64 18.60
N THR A 21 -1.31 -20.97 17.49
CA THR A 21 0.01 -20.37 17.29
C THR A 21 -0.10 -18.85 17.13
N ARG A 22 1.00 -18.14 17.27
CA ARG A 22 1.07 -16.71 16.98
C ARG A 22 2.04 -16.47 15.82
N VAL A 23 1.73 -15.48 15.02
CA VAL A 23 2.67 -14.92 14.05
C VAL A 23 2.93 -13.47 14.46
N PHE A 24 4.18 -13.05 14.40
CA PHE A 24 4.59 -11.67 14.62
C PHE A 24 4.90 -11.06 13.26
N VAL A 25 4.43 -9.84 13.06
CA VAL A 25 4.67 -9.10 11.82
C VAL A 25 5.45 -7.84 12.13
N ASP A 26 6.54 -7.66 11.41
CA ASP A 26 7.31 -6.42 11.42
C ASP A 26 7.37 -5.82 10.04
N LEU A 27 7.28 -4.50 9.96
CA LEU A 27 7.51 -3.74 8.75
C LEU A 27 8.75 -2.85 8.92
N PHE A 28 9.69 -2.98 8.00
CA PHE A 28 10.87 -2.14 7.92
C PHE A 28 10.88 -1.37 6.60
N ARG A 29 11.36 -0.13 6.65
CA ARG A 29 11.76 0.62 5.46
C ARG A 29 13.22 0.33 5.17
N MET A 30 13.50 -0.14 3.96
CA MET A 30 14.87 -0.33 3.49
C MET A 30 15.56 1.03 3.33
N ALA A 31 16.84 1.07 3.67
CA ALA A 31 17.65 2.24 3.40
C ALA A 31 17.97 2.34 1.90
N GLU A 32 18.23 3.56 1.43
CA GLU A 32 18.66 3.79 0.04
C GLU A 32 20.12 3.35 -0.18
N ASN A 33 20.92 3.35 0.90
CA ASN A 33 22.26 2.77 0.93
C ASN A 33 22.19 1.37 1.58
N GLU A 34 22.79 0.37 0.93
CA GLU A 34 22.77 -1.02 1.41
C GLU A 34 23.54 -1.23 2.72
N ASP A 35 24.50 -0.35 3.04
CA ASP A 35 25.28 -0.41 4.28
C ASP A 35 24.47 0.09 5.51
N ASP A 36 23.37 0.80 5.28
CA ASP A 36 22.53 1.34 6.35
C ASP A 36 21.49 0.30 6.80
N PRO A 37 21.23 0.16 8.11
CA PRO A 37 20.26 -0.80 8.61
C PRO A 37 18.83 -0.43 8.19
N PRO A 38 17.95 -1.42 7.95
CA PRO A 38 16.52 -1.17 7.75
C PRO A 38 15.92 -0.43 8.95
N ARG A 39 15.09 0.57 8.67
CA ARG A 39 14.41 1.37 9.70
C ARG A 39 13.11 0.69 10.12
N PRO A 40 12.90 0.38 11.41
CA PRO A 40 11.64 -0.20 11.87
C PRO A 40 10.51 0.83 11.70
N ILE A 41 9.37 0.37 11.18
CA ILE A 41 8.16 1.17 11.00
C ILE A 41 7.07 0.69 11.96
N LEU A 42 6.88 -0.63 12.04
CA LEU A 42 5.83 -1.25 12.83
C LEU A 42 6.26 -2.65 13.30
N SER A 43 5.78 -3.04 14.46
CA SER A 43 5.85 -4.40 15.02
C SER A 43 4.52 -4.71 15.69
N THR A 44 3.95 -5.88 15.44
CA THR A 44 2.69 -6.34 16.06
C THR A 44 2.95 -7.26 17.26
N ASP A 45 2.17 -7.13 18.33
CA ASP A 45 2.32 -7.97 19.53
C ASP A 45 1.67 -9.36 19.41
N SER A 46 0.64 -9.51 18.57
CA SER A 46 0.07 -10.82 18.17
C SER A 46 -0.87 -10.69 16.95
N VAL A 47 -0.87 -11.73 16.11
CA VAL A 47 -1.69 -11.91 14.90
C VAL A 47 -2.46 -13.24 15.07
N PRO A 48 -3.73 -13.39 14.62
CA PRO A 48 -4.33 -12.88 13.38
C PRO A 48 -4.85 -11.43 13.42
N GLY A 49 -4.70 -10.71 12.31
CA GLY A 49 -5.13 -9.33 12.17
C GLY A 49 -4.79 -8.70 10.82
N THR A 50 -5.37 -7.53 10.59
CA THR A 50 -5.12 -6.67 9.42
C THR A 50 -4.36 -5.44 9.89
N PHE A 51 -3.31 -5.05 9.18
CA PHE A 51 -2.65 -3.76 9.40
C PHE A 51 -2.45 -3.04 8.08
N GLU A 52 -2.40 -1.71 8.17
CA GLU A 52 -2.28 -0.81 7.03
C GLU A 52 -1.05 0.10 7.20
N HIS A 53 -0.38 0.40 6.09
CA HIS A 53 0.70 1.37 6.03
C HIS A 53 0.60 2.27 4.81
N GLU A 54 0.57 3.58 5.07
CA GLU A 54 0.56 4.64 4.05
C GLU A 54 1.87 5.45 4.13
N PRO A 55 2.87 5.15 3.30
CA PRO A 55 4.14 5.84 3.38
C PRO A 55 4.06 7.26 2.79
N TRP A 56 4.52 8.24 3.56
CA TRP A 56 4.65 9.63 3.09
C TRP A 56 5.55 9.77 1.86
N ARG A 57 6.63 9.00 1.80
CA ARG A 57 7.51 8.86 0.64
C ARG A 57 7.55 7.40 0.26
N GLY A 58 7.37 7.13 -1.02
CA GLY A 58 7.56 5.78 -1.54
C GLY A 58 8.99 5.26 -1.33
N GLY A 59 9.15 3.96 -1.53
CA GLY A 59 10.43 3.27 -1.40
C GLY A 59 10.25 1.78 -1.19
N ASP A 60 11.34 1.12 -0.82
CA ASP A 60 11.37 -0.31 -0.55
C ASP A 60 11.14 -0.63 0.92
N PHE A 61 10.35 -1.67 1.15
CA PHE A 61 9.93 -2.14 2.45
C PHE A 61 10.15 -3.65 2.57
N LEU A 62 10.57 -4.08 3.75
CA LEU A 62 10.67 -5.49 4.15
C LEU A 62 9.54 -5.79 5.12
N LEU A 63 8.71 -6.77 4.76
CA LEU A 63 7.74 -7.37 5.66
C LEU A 63 8.33 -8.67 6.20
N ARG A 64 8.50 -8.74 7.53
CA ARG A 64 8.99 -9.94 8.22
C ARG A 64 7.83 -10.62 8.93
N LEU A 65 7.75 -11.93 8.74
CA LEU A 65 6.81 -12.81 9.44
C LEU A 65 7.62 -13.76 10.31
N GLN A 66 7.30 -13.80 11.60
CA GLN A 66 7.98 -14.68 12.55
C GLN A 66 6.95 -15.51 13.30
N PRO A 67 6.93 -16.84 13.15
CA PRO A 67 6.07 -17.68 13.96
C PRO A 67 6.58 -17.75 15.41
N GLU A 68 5.67 -18.06 16.33
CA GLU A 68 6.01 -18.38 17.71
C GLU A 68 7.00 -19.55 17.80
N LEU A 69 7.97 -19.44 18.71
CA LEU A 69 8.98 -20.48 18.89
C LEU A 69 8.33 -21.80 19.32
N LEU A 70 8.78 -22.90 18.72
CA LEU A 70 8.34 -24.26 19.05
C LEU A 70 6.83 -24.53 18.86
N ARG A 71 6.10 -23.62 18.19
CA ARG A 71 4.72 -23.80 17.78
C ARG A 71 4.66 -23.83 16.24
N GLY A 72 4.18 -24.95 15.70
CA GLY A 72 3.89 -25.07 14.27
C GLY A 72 2.56 -24.44 13.91
N GLY A 73 2.25 -24.40 12.62
CA GLY A 73 0.95 -24.02 12.11
C GLY A 73 1.02 -23.50 10.68
N THR A 74 -0.13 -23.46 10.02
CA THR A 74 -0.25 -22.89 8.67
C THR A 74 -0.92 -21.54 8.76
N TYR A 75 -0.32 -20.54 8.11
CA TYR A 75 -0.86 -19.20 8.01
C TYR A 75 -0.91 -18.75 6.56
N THR A 76 -1.87 -17.88 6.26
CA THR A 76 -2.02 -17.23 4.97
C THR A 76 -1.74 -15.74 5.14
N VAL A 77 -0.93 -15.18 4.26
CA VAL A 77 -0.66 -13.74 4.19
C VAL A 77 -1.18 -13.19 2.88
N THR A 78 -2.08 -12.22 2.98
CA THR A 78 -2.60 -11.47 1.84
C THR A 78 -2.02 -10.07 1.88
N LEU A 79 -1.33 -9.67 0.82
CA LEU A 79 -0.81 -8.32 0.65
C LEU A 79 -1.61 -7.62 -0.45
N GLN A 80 -2.16 -6.46 -0.13
CA GLN A 80 -2.91 -5.61 -1.05
C GLN A 80 -2.22 -4.26 -1.13
N LEU A 81 -1.98 -3.81 -2.37
CA LEU A 81 -1.41 -2.51 -2.64
C LEU A 81 -2.44 -1.69 -3.41
N GLU A 82 -2.96 -0.66 -2.77
CA GLU A 82 -4.09 0.12 -3.26
C GLU A 82 -3.77 1.61 -3.33
N ALA A 83 -4.62 2.39 -3.98
CA ALA A 83 -4.54 3.85 -3.88
C ALA A 83 -4.92 4.28 -2.46
N GLN A 84 -4.16 5.23 -1.90
CA GLN A 84 -4.45 5.78 -0.55
C GLN A 84 -5.74 6.61 -0.53
N LEU A 85 -6.14 7.18 -1.68
CA LEU A 85 -7.33 8.01 -1.82
C LEU A 85 -8.37 7.29 -2.66
N ALA A 86 -9.63 7.42 -2.25
CA ALA A 86 -10.77 7.04 -3.08
C ALA A 86 -10.84 7.89 -4.35
N PHE A 87 -11.48 7.36 -5.39
CA PHE A 87 -11.75 8.14 -6.60
C PHE A 87 -12.70 9.31 -6.25
N PRO A 88 -12.40 10.56 -6.64
CA PRO A 88 -13.08 11.74 -6.09
C PRO A 88 -14.45 12.03 -6.71
N VAL A 89 -14.97 11.17 -7.60
CA VAL A 89 -16.25 11.36 -8.29
C VAL A 89 -17.07 10.08 -8.19
N GLU A 90 -18.24 10.15 -7.54
CA GLU A 90 -19.06 9.00 -7.21
C GLU A 90 -19.56 8.24 -8.46
N GLY A 91 -19.33 6.93 -8.51
CA GLY A 91 -19.73 6.07 -9.63
C GLY A 91 -18.81 6.15 -10.85
N TYR A 92 -17.73 6.92 -10.77
CA TYR A 92 -16.70 7.02 -11.81
C TYR A 92 -15.39 6.40 -11.31
N GLY A 93 -14.43 6.21 -12.21
CA GLY A 93 -13.14 5.62 -11.87
C GLY A 93 -12.06 6.06 -12.85
N VAL A 94 -10.91 5.39 -12.81
CA VAL A 94 -9.74 5.73 -13.64
C VAL A 94 -10.05 5.83 -15.14
N ARG A 95 -11.04 5.09 -15.64
CA ARG A 95 -11.49 5.15 -17.05
C ARG A 95 -12.14 6.48 -17.44
N SER A 96 -12.55 7.27 -16.45
CA SER A 96 -13.18 8.58 -16.62
C SER A 96 -12.16 9.71 -16.66
N ILE A 97 -10.86 9.41 -16.45
CA ILE A 97 -9.76 10.35 -16.63
C ILE A 97 -9.52 10.54 -18.13
N GLN A 98 -9.54 11.79 -18.59
CA GLN A 98 -9.27 12.15 -19.99
C GLN A 98 -7.90 12.78 -20.19
N SER A 99 -7.38 13.46 -19.16
CA SER A 99 -6.04 14.02 -19.16
C SER A 99 -5.42 13.85 -17.79
N VAL A 100 -4.17 13.39 -17.77
CA VAL A 100 -3.38 13.19 -16.55
C VAL A 100 -2.52 14.41 -16.26
N PHE A 101 -1.99 14.46 -15.04
CA PHE A 101 -0.97 15.43 -14.67
C PHE A 101 0.27 15.25 -15.56
N GLY A 102 0.87 16.35 -15.99
CA GLY A 102 2.03 16.37 -16.89
C GLY A 102 1.69 16.12 -18.36
N ALA A 103 0.42 15.89 -18.73
CA ALA A 103 0.05 15.74 -20.13
C ALA A 103 0.37 17.01 -20.94
N ASP A 104 0.83 16.83 -22.18
CA ASP A 104 1.20 17.94 -23.06
C ASP A 104 -0.01 18.84 -23.38
N ARG A 105 0.23 20.14 -23.33
CA ARG A 105 -0.68 21.20 -23.75
C ARG A 105 0.05 22.10 -24.74
N ASP A 106 -0.72 22.75 -25.62
CA ASP A 106 -0.21 23.71 -26.59
C ASP A 106 0.98 23.16 -27.41
N ALA A 107 0.82 21.94 -27.94
CA ALA A 107 1.85 21.19 -28.68
C ALA A 107 3.16 21.00 -27.88
N GLY A 108 3.04 20.68 -26.59
CA GLY A 108 4.19 20.37 -25.71
C GLY A 108 4.89 21.60 -25.14
N ARG A 109 4.39 22.83 -25.40
CA ARG A 109 4.96 24.05 -24.79
C ARG A 109 4.60 24.20 -23.31
N ARG A 110 3.56 23.51 -22.87
CA ARG A 110 3.05 23.57 -21.49
C ARG A 110 2.69 22.16 -21.02
N SER A 111 2.80 21.93 -19.71
CA SER A 111 2.29 20.75 -19.03
C SER A 111 0.94 21.02 -18.38
N HIS A 112 0.09 20.01 -18.32
CA HIS A 112 -1.15 20.05 -17.56
C HIS A 112 -0.90 19.83 -16.06
N ASP A 113 -1.27 20.78 -15.21
CA ASP A 113 -1.03 20.70 -13.75
C ASP A 113 -2.20 20.09 -12.96
N GLY A 114 -3.08 19.34 -13.62
CA GLY A 114 -4.27 18.75 -13.03
C GLY A 114 -4.58 17.36 -13.58
N VAL A 115 -5.71 16.80 -13.14
CA VAL A 115 -6.29 15.58 -13.71
C VAL A 115 -7.72 15.91 -14.12
N ASP A 116 -8.01 15.79 -15.41
CA ASP A 116 -9.35 16.09 -15.94
C ASP A 116 -10.20 14.82 -15.89
N ILE A 117 -11.24 14.86 -15.05
CA ILE A 117 -12.20 13.77 -14.85
C ILE A 117 -13.54 14.17 -15.47
N PHE A 118 -14.04 13.36 -16.39
CA PHE A 118 -15.30 13.64 -17.07
C PHE A 118 -16.45 12.89 -16.40
N ALA A 119 -17.44 13.66 -15.94
CA ALA A 119 -18.66 13.16 -15.33
C ALA A 119 -19.87 14.02 -15.72
N ARG A 120 -21.08 13.47 -15.58
CA ARG A 120 -22.31 14.23 -15.78
C ARG A 120 -22.37 15.40 -14.80
N ARG A 121 -22.86 16.55 -15.25
CA ARG A 121 -23.06 17.72 -14.39
C ARG A 121 -23.99 17.35 -13.23
N GLY A 122 -23.59 17.69 -12.01
CA GLY A 122 -24.35 17.39 -10.80
C GLY A 122 -23.95 16.10 -10.09
N THR A 123 -23.00 15.33 -10.63
CA THR A 123 -22.33 14.27 -9.87
C THR A 123 -21.47 14.88 -8.76
N ARG A 124 -21.49 14.28 -7.57
CA ARG A 124 -20.68 14.66 -6.41
C ARG A 124 -19.52 13.71 -6.20
#